data_AF-A0A2E3JQ66-F1
#
_entry.id   AF-A0A2E3JQ66-F1
#
_cell.length_a   1.000
_cell.length_b   1.000
_cell.length_c   1.000
_cell.angle_alpha   90.00
_cell.angle_beta   90.00
_cell.angle_gamma   90.00
#
_symmetry.space_group_name_H-M   'P 1'
#
loop_
_entity.id
_entity.type
_entity.pdbx_description
1 polymer ?
#
loop_
_entity_poly.entity_id
_entity_poly.type
_entity_poly.pdbx_seq_one_letter_code
_entity_poly.pdbx_strand_id
1 'polypeptide(L)'
;AALEKEGFPLQVAVMGCVVNGPGEARSADLGIAAGKGRGHLFIKGEVVKVVEESEMVNALIEEGRLLSEQGVEARLAAADKNASKIAEEDVKFLLNNQGDINNLNIKKKTITEIISNEDIEEENI
;
A
#
# COMPACT_ATOMS: atom_id res chain seq x y z
N ALA A 1 -21.79 -5.02 4.00
CA ALA A 1 -20.65 -4.83 3.06
C ALA A 1 -20.77 -5.77 1.87
N ALA A 2 -20.08 -5.53 0.74
CA ALA A 2 -20.22 -6.35 -0.48
C ALA A 2 -19.86 -7.84 -0.24
N LEU A 3 -18.83 -8.11 0.56
CA LEU A 3 -18.41 -9.47 0.92
C LEU A 3 -19.36 -10.18 1.89
N GLU A 4 -20.06 -9.45 2.77
CA GLU A 4 -21.04 -10.06 3.70
C GLU A 4 -22.24 -10.68 2.96
N LYS A 5 -22.58 -10.16 1.78
CA LYS A 5 -23.66 -10.71 0.95
C LYS A 5 -23.30 -12.05 0.31
N GLU A 6 -22.01 -12.34 0.17
CA GLU A 6 -21.54 -13.59 -0.43
C GLU A 6 -21.46 -14.74 0.58
N GLY A 7 -21.36 -14.45 1.89
CA GLY A 7 -21.45 -15.46 2.95
C GLY A 7 -20.27 -16.43 3.04
N PHE A 8 -19.11 -16.11 2.46
CA PHE A 8 -17.92 -16.96 2.54
C PHE A 8 -17.33 -16.99 3.96
N PRO A 9 -16.91 -18.16 4.49
CA PRO A 9 -16.23 -18.26 5.77
C PRO A 9 -14.74 -17.90 5.63
N LEU A 10 -14.43 -16.74 5.03
CA LEU A 10 -13.07 -16.26 4.76
C LEU A 10 -12.75 -15.04 5.62
N GLN A 11 -11.56 -15.03 6.21
CA GLN A 11 -11.01 -13.84 6.81
C GLN A 11 -10.42 -12.95 5.72
N VAL A 12 -11.00 -11.76 5.54
CA VAL A 12 -10.55 -10.79 4.53
C VAL A 12 -9.90 -9.56 5.17
N ALA A 13 -8.72 -9.19 4.68
CA ALA A 13 -7.99 -7.99 5.09
C ALA A 13 -8.03 -6.90 4.00
N VAL A 14 -8.32 -5.66 4.39
CA VAL A 14 -8.30 -4.49 3.49
C VAL A 14 -7.35 -3.46 4.08
N MET A 15 -6.29 -3.13 3.34
CA MET A 15 -5.19 -2.29 3.81
C MET A 15 -5.02 -1.06 2.92
N GLY A 16 -4.68 0.07 3.54
CA GLY A 16 -4.48 1.33 2.81
C GLY A 16 -3.14 1.43 2.08
N CYS A 17 -2.16 0.57 2.37
CA CYS A 17 -0.82 0.65 1.77
C CYS A 17 -0.20 -0.73 1.54
N VAL A 18 0.39 -0.93 0.37
CA VAL A 18 1.11 -2.16 -0.03
C VAL A 18 2.44 -2.37 0.71
N VAL A 19 3.00 -1.36 1.39
CA VAL A 19 4.29 -1.47 2.09
C VAL A 19 4.22 -2.45 3.27
N ASN A 20 3.24 -2.29 4.14
CA ASN A 20 3.04 -3.17 5.30
C ASN A 20 1.90 -4.18 5.10
N GLY A 21 1.02 -3.93 4.12
CA GLY A 21 -0.20 -4.72 3.88
C GLY A 21 0.02 -6.23 3.74
N PRO A 22 0.99 -6.70 2.92
CA PRO A 22 1.22 -8.15 2.76
C PRO A 22 1.66 -8.86 4.05
N GLY A 23 2.44 -8.19 4.91
CA GLY A 23 2.90 -8.76 6.17
C GLY A 23 1.82 -8.81 7.24
N GLU A 24 1.09 -7.70 7.42
CA GLU A 24 -0.01 -7.56 8.38
C GLU A 24 -1.18 -8.49 8.06
N ALA A 25 -1.36 -8.85 6.79
CA ALA A 25 -2.47 -9.66 6.35
C ALA A 25 -2.16 -11.15 6.14
N ARG A 26 -0.97 -11.64 6.53
CA ARG A 26 -0.61 -13.07 6.48
C ARG A 26 -1.58 -13.97 7.25
N SER A 27 -2.22 -13.45 8.30
CA SER A 27 -3.23 -14.17 9.07
C SER A 27 -4.58 -14.27 8.36
N ALA A 28 -4.85 -13.39 7.39
CA ALA A 28 -6.06 -13.43 6.59
C ALA A 28 -5.95 -14.47 5.46
N ASP A 29 -7.08 -14.99 5.02
CA ASP A 29 -7.15 -15.91 3.88
C ASP A 29 -6.93 -15.15 2.57
N LEU A 30 -7.56 -13.98 2.47
CA LEU A 30 -7.49 -13.08 1.33
C LEU A 30 -7.28 -11.66 1.82
N GLY A 31 -6.61 -10.84 1.04
CA GLY A 31 -6.74 -9.40 1.23
C GLY A 31 -6.24 -8.59 0.06
N ILE A 32 -6.38 -7.28 0.22
CA ILE A 32 -6.01 -6.30 -0.78
C ILE A 32 -5.35 -5.09 -0.13
N ALA A 33 -4.29 -4.58 -0.78
CA ALA A 33 -3.62 -3.36 -0.38
C ALA A 33 -3.53 -2.35 -1.53
N ALA A 34 -3.88 -1.10 -1.27
CA ALA A 34 -3.75 -0.03 -2.26
C ALA A 34 -2.29 0.44 -2.38
N GLY A 35 -1.87 0.80 -3.59
CA GLY A 35 -0.56 1.39 -3.87
C GLY A 35 -0.44 1.86 -5.31
N LYS A 36 0.05 3.09 -5.53
CA LYS A 36 0.22 3.70 -6.86
C LYS A 36 -1.00 3.61 -7.80
N GLY A 37 -2.21 3.86 -7.29
CA GLY A 37 -3.43 3.77 -8.10
C GLY A 37 -3.81 2.34 -8.52
N ARG A 38 -3.27 1.33 -7.82
CA ARG A 38 -3.53 -0.08 -8.05
C ARG A 38 -3.82 -0.81 -6.74
N GLY A 39 -4.56 -1.91 -6.84
CA GLY A 39 -4.80 -2.85 -5.74
C GLY A 39 -3.97 -4.11 -5.90
N HIS A 40 -3.31 -4.50 -4.81
CA HIS A 40 -2.48 -5.69 -4.74
C HIS A 40 -3.22 -6.73 -3.93
N LEU A 41 -3.76 -7.76 -4.60
CA LEU A 41 -4.43 -8.86 -3.94
C LEU A 41 -3.41 -9.90 -3.49
N PHE A 42 -3.61 -10.42 -2.29
CA PHE A 42 -2.76 -11.45 -1.71
C PHE A 42 -3.56 -12.54 -1.02
N ILE A 43 -3.03 -13.76 -1.05
CA ILE A 43 -3.57 -14.94 -0.38
C ILE A 43 -2.50 -15.44 0.57
N LYS A 44 -2.83 -15.57 1.86
CA LYS A 44 -1.85 -15.93 2.91
C LYS A 44 -0.55 -15.09 2.88
N GLY A 45 -0.66 -13.83 2.46
CA GLY A 45 0.46 -12.88 2.37
C GLY A 45 1.30 -12.98 1.08
N GLU A 46 0.95 -13.85 0.13
CA GLU A 46 1.58 -13.91 -1.19
C GLU A 46 0.74 -13.12 -2.20
N VAL A 47 1.37 -12.23 -2.96
CA VAL A 47 0.67 -11.41 -3.96
C VAL A 47 0.31 -12.27 -5.17
N VAL A 48 -0.99 -12.42 -5.43
CA VAL A 48 -1.52 -13.27 -6.50
C VAL A 48 -1.99 -12.50 -7.72
N LYS A 49 -2.38 -11.22 -7.54
CA LYS A 49 -2.94 -10.39 -8.60
C LYS A 49 -2.70 -8.91 -8.30
N VAL A 50 -2.46 -8.12 -9.34
CA VAL A 50 -2.44 -6.65 -9.25
C VAL A 50 -3.45 -6.09 -10.25
N VAL A 51 -4.33 -5.24 -9.77
CA VAL A 51 -5.44 -4.67 -10.57
C VAL A 51 -5.45 -3.15 -10.47
N GLU A 52 -6.10 -2.49 -11.42
CA GLU A 52 -6.32 -1.04 -11.35
C GLU A 52 -7.27 -0.68 -10.19
N GLU A 53 -7.17 0.54 -9.67
CA GLU A 53 -7.99 1.00 -8.54
C GLU A 53 -9.51 0.82 -8.77
N SER A 54 -9.96 1.05 -10.00
CA SER A 54 -11.37 0.89 -10.39
C SER A 54 -11.87 -0.56 -10.32
N GLU A 55 -10.97 -1.53 -10.33
CA GLU A 55 -11.29 -2.96 -10.38
C GLU A 55 -11.14 -3.65 -9.01
N MET A 56 -10.57 -2.96 -8.01
CA MET A 56 -10.21 -3.53 -6.71
C MET A 56 -11.35 -4.28 -6.03
N VAL A 57 -12.54 -3.69 -6.00
CA VAL A 57 -13.72 -4.28 -5.31
C VAL A 57 -14.17 -5.54 -6.04
N ASN A 58 -14.28 -5.49 -7.36
CA ASN A 58 -14.72 -6.63 -8.16
C ASN A 58 -13.72 -7.77 -8.08
N ALA A 59 -12.42 -7.45 -8.21
CA ALA A 59 -11.35 -8.42 -8.09
C ALA A 59 -11.33 -9.10 -6.71
N LEU A 60 -11.55 -8.34 -5.63
CA LEU A 60 -11.59 -8.91 -4.27
C LEU A 60 -12.76 -9.88 -4.08
N ILE A 61 -13.93 -9.56 -4.63
CA ILE A 61 -15.12 -10.42 -4.54
C ILE A 61 -14.93 -11.69 -5.38
N GLU A 62 -14.46 -11.53 -6.62
CA GLU A 62 -14.18 -12.65 -7.53
C GLU A 62 -13.14 -13.59 -6.92
N GLU A 63 -12.03 -13.04 -6.43
CA GLU A 63 -10.98 -13.84 -5.80
C GLU A 63 -11.47 -14.52 -4.52
N GLY A 64 -12.31 -13.86 -3.71
CA GLY A 64 -12.94 -14.47 -2.54
C GLY A 64 -13.82 -15.66 -2.90
N ARG A 65 -14.60 -15.55 -3.97
CA ARG A 65 -15.42 -16.65 -4.49
C ARG A 65 -14.56 -17.81 -4.97
N LEU A 66 -13.58 -17.53 -5.81
CA LEU A 66 -12.66 -18.54 -6.33
C LEU A 66 -11.87 -19.22 -5.21
N LEU A 67 -11.45 -18.47 -4.20
CA LEU A 67 -10.77 -19.02 -3.02
C LEU A 67 -11.68 -19.94 -2.21
N SER A 68 -12.94 -19.56 -2.03
CA SER A 68 -13.92 -20.39 -1.34
C SER A 68 -14.26 -21.68 -2.11
N GLU A 69 -14.23 -21.65 -3.44
CA GLU A 69 -14.58 -22.79 -4.30
C GLU A 69 -13.39 -23.72 -4.58
N GLN A 70 -12.20 -23.17 -4.78
CA GLN A 70 -11.01 -23.90 -5.27
C GLN A 70 -9.96 -24.12 -4.18
N GLY A 71 -10.00 -23.35 -3.09
CA GLY A 71 -9.03 -23.41 -2.01
C GLY A 71 -7.72 -22.67 -2.29
N VAL A 72 -6.93 -22.50 -1.23
CA VAL A 72 -5.70 -21.69 -1.23
C VAL A 72 -4.67 -22.17 -2.25
N GLU A 73 -4.40 -23.48 -2.28
CA GLU A 73 -3.34 -24.06 -3.13
C GLU A 73 -3.58 -23.81 -4.61
N ALA A 74 -4.83 -24.01 -5.07
CA ALA A 74 -5.21 -23.79 -6.46
C ALA A 74 -5.07 -22.32 -6.86
N ARG A 75 -5.44 -21.40 -5.95
CA ARG A 75 -5.36 -19.96 -6.23
C ARG A 75 -3.93 -19.43 -6.24
N LEU A 76 -3.08 -19.91 -5.32
CA LEU A 76 -1.64 -19.59 -5.35
C LEU A 76 -0.98 -20.11 -6.64
N ALA A 77 -1.33 -21.32 -7.09
CA ALA A 77 -0.79 -21.88 -8.34
C ALA A 77 -1.24 -21.11 -9.60
N ALA A 78 -2.40 -20.46 -9.53
CA ALA A 78 -2.97 -19.65 -10.60
C ALA A 78 -2.68 -18.15 -10.45
N ALA A 79 -1.74 -17.77 -9.58
CA ALA A 79 -1.27 -16.40 -9.42
C ALA A 79 -0.67 -15.85 -10.73
N ASP A 80 -0.84 -14.56 -10.96
CA ASP A 80 -0.25 -13.87 -12.09
C ASP A 80 1.28 -13.87 -11.97
N LYS A 81 1.96 -14.34 -13.03
CA LYS A 81 3.42 -14.53 -13.05
C LYS A 81 4.22 -13.26 -12.74
N ASN A 82 3.64 -12.08 -13.01
CA ASN A 82 4.25 -10.78 -12.80
C ASN A 82 3.77 -10.07 -11.53
N ALA A 83 2.76 -10.59 -10.81
CA ALA A 83 2.16 -9.89 -9.67
C ALA A 83 3.19 -9.58 -8.56
N SER A 84 4.01 -10.57 -8.16
CA SER A 84 5.07 -10.34 -7.15
C SER A 84 6.05 -9.26 -7.60
N LYS A 85 6.49 -9.31 -8.86
CA LYS A 85 7.46 -8.33 -9.39
C LYS A 85 6.88 -6.92 -9.41
N ILE A 86 5.64 -6.77 -9.85
CA ILE A 86 4.93 -5.48 -9.86
C ILE A 86 4.79 -4.94 -8.44
N ALA A 87 4.37 -5.78 -7.49
CA ALA A 87 4.22 -5.39 -6.10
C ALA A 87 5.56 -4.94 -5.49
N GLU A 88 6.65 -5.66 -5.75
CA GLU A 88 7.99 -5.29 -5.29
C GLU A 88 8.46 -3.94 -5.84
N GLU A 89 8.23 -3.68 -7.14
CA GLU A 89 8.54 -2.40 -7.77
C GLU A 89 7.71 -1.25 -7.19
N ASP A 90 6.46 -1.52 -6.81
CA ASP A 90 5.59 -0.55 -6.16
C ASP A 90 6.01 -0.24 -4.74
N VAL A 91 6.32 -1.27 -3.94
CA VAL A 91 6.87 -1.12 -2.60
C VAL A 91 8.19 -0.34 -2.65
N LYS A 92 9.13 -0.70 -3.53
CA LYS A 92 10.43 0.01 -3.67
C LYS A 92 10.24 1.48 -3.98
N PHE A 93 9.36 1.81 -4.91
CA PHE A 93 9.09 3.20 -5.25
C PHE A 93 8.47 3.97 -4.08
N LEU A 94 7.52 3.37 -3.36
CA LEU A 94 6.87 4.02 -2.22
C LEU A 94 7.86 4.25 -1.07
N LEU A 95 8.74 3.28 -0.80
CA LEU A 95 9.81 3.42 0.19
C LEU A 95 10.79 4.54 -0.16
N ASN A 96 11.19 4.65 -1.43
CA ASN A 96 12.11 5.71 -1.88
C ASN A 96 11.49 7.12 -1.82
N ASN A 97 10.16 7.22 -1.90
CA ASN A 97 9.44 8.50 -1.84
C ASN A 97 8.97 8.87 -0.43
N GLN A 98 8.86 7.91 0.49
CA GLN A 98 8.74 8.19 1.92
C GLN A 98 10.11 8.67 2.42
N GLY A 99 10.36 9.97 2.26
CA GLY A 99 11.65 10.59 2.51
C GLY A 99 12.25 10.22 3.87
N ASP A 100 13.57 9.99 3.87
CA ASP A 100 14.36 9.73 5.06
C ASP A 100 14.08 10.75 6.17
N ILE A 101 13.38 10.30 7.22
CA ILE A 101 13.19 11.04 8.47
C ILE A 101 14.55 11.37 9.12
N ASN A 102 15.60 10.64 8.73
CA ASN A 102 16.97 10.82 9.19
C ASN A 102 17.72 11.98 8.53
N ASN A 103 17.13 12.68 7.55
CA ASN A 103 17.76 13.86 6.95
C ASN A 103 17.48 15.18 7.73
N LEU A 104 17.55 15.11 9.06
CA LEU A 104 17.46 16.25 9.97
C LEU A 104 18.59 17.27 9.79
N ASN A 105 19.66 16.92 9.07
CA ASN A 105 20.78 17.82 8.79
C ASN A 105 20.51 18.84 7.69
N ILE A 106 19.50 18.66 6.83
CA ILE A 106 19.15 19.66 5.81
C ILE A 106 18.11 20.68 6.31
N LYS A 107 17.26 20.31 7.29
CA LYS A 107 16.33 21.24 7.98
C LYS A 107 16.94 21.95 9.19
N LYS A 108 18.19 21.63 9.56
CA LYS A 108 19.02 22.39 10.50
C LYS A 108 19.83 23.48 9.81
N LYS A 109 19.40 24.01 8.66
CA LYS A 109 19.75 25.38 8.26
C LYS A 109 19.05 26.35 9.21
N THR A 110 19.66 26.40 10.38
CA THR A 110 19.88 27.53 11.27
C THR A 110 18.69 28.46 11.43
N ILE A 111 17.92 28.25 12.50
CA ILE A 111 17.08 29.27 13.14
C ILE A 111 17.86 30.59 13.31
N THR A 112 19.19 30.50 13.43
CA THR A 112 20.12 31.64 13.42
C THR A 112 20.12 32.46 12.12
N GLU A 113 19.87 31.87 10.94
CA GLU A 113 19.78 32.59 9.65
C GLU A 113 18.45 33.35 9.49
N ILE A 114 17.40 32.92 10.20
CA ILE A 114 16.08 33.57 10.13
C ILE A 114 16.04 34.85 10.99
N ILE A 115 16.85 34.90 12.06
CA ILE A 115 16.94 36.07 12.96
C ILE A 115 17.86 37.16 12.36
N SER A 116 18.69 36.82 11.36
CA SER A 116 19.63 37.76 10.74
C SER A 116 19.05 38.59 9.57
N ASN A 117 17.78 38.45 9.24
CA ASN A 117 17.13 39.41 8.36
C ASN A 117 16.70 40.63 9.18
N GLU A 118 17.60 41.61 9.27
CA GLU A 118 17.26 42.99 9.57
C GLU A 118 16.16 43.45 8.61
N ASP A 119 15.00 43.80 9.16
CA ASP A 119 14.07 44.71 8.53
C ASP A 119 13.69 45.80 9.55
N ILE A 120 14.14 47.01 9.20
CA ILE A 120 13.61 48.36 9.53
C ILE A 120 14.00 48.97 10.88
N GLU A 121 14.90 49.95 10.83
CA GLU A 121 14.63 51.25 11.47
C GLU A 121 14.82 52.37 10.44
N GLU A 122 13.72 53.10 10.18
CA GLU A 122 13.69 54.41 9.53
C GLU A 122 14.53 55.39 10.36
N GLU A 123 15.51 56.07 9.75
CA GLU A 123 16.04 57.30 10.31
C GLU A 123 15.42 58.50 9.56
N ASN A 124 14.46 59.13 10.23
CA ASN A 124 14.13 60.53 10.01
C ASN A 124 15.31 61.39 10.52
N ILE A 125 15.94 62.18 9.64
CA ILE A 125 16.31 63.61 9.76
C ILE A 125 17.07 64.03 8.50
#